data_AF-A0ABD5TQA2-F1
#
_entry.id   AF-A0ABD5TQA2-F1
#
_cell.length_a   1.000
_cell.length_b   1.000
_cell.length_c   1.000
_cell.angle_alpha   90.00
_cell.angle_beta   90.00
_cell.angle_gamma   90.00
#
_symmetry.space_group_name_H-M   'P 1'
#
loop_
_entity.id
_entity.type
_entity.pdbx_description
1 polymer ?
#
loop_
_entity_poly.entity_id
_entity_poly.type
_entity_poly.pdbx_seq_one_letter_code
_entity_poly.pdbx_strand_id
1 'polypeptide(L)'
;MRVKFRWYLLVFGLPVSILLVGGVIFVAAGGKLTASNMPPVYVLPLVFVYATVVGGGQEEIGWRGVAQPLVEGRYGVFGGGAVVGIFWVLWHFPLLASSTLPFESTNPVVFGFQTVGISVLLAWFYDQTERSVILAMLFHGWRNATEAFYPPETLARSIVVVVIWILVVVVVNAERRRTGRT
;
A
#
# COMPACT_ATOMS: atom_id res chain seq x y z
N MET A 1 -15.66 -19.41 -4.84
CA MET A 1 -14.94 -19.43 -3.55
C MET A 1 -15.30 -18.14 -2.82
N ARG A 2 -15.64 -18.19 -1.51
CA ARG A 2 -16.19 -17.02 -0.78
C ARG A 2 -15.18 -16.57 0.27
N VAL A 3 -14.63 -15.37 0.07
CA VAL A 3 -13.69 -14.76 1.00
C VAL A 3 -14.36 -14.51 2.36
N LYS A 4 -13.66 -14.85 3.46
CA LYS A 4 -14.14 -14.63 4.83
C LYS A 4 -14.36 -13.14 5.13
N PHE A 5 -15.43 -12.81 5.84
CA PHE A 5 -15.83 -11.42 6.16
C PHE A 5 -14.70 -10.57 6.78
N ARG A 6 -13.88 -11.16 7.66
CA ARG A 6 -12.75 -10.46 8.30
C ARG A 6 -11.78 -9.79 7.32
N TRP A 7 -11.65 -10.33 6.10
CA TRP A 7 -10.74 -9.77 5.11
C TRP A 7 -11.28 -8.49 4.51
N TYR A 8 -12.60 -8.35 4.38
CA TYR A 8 -13.23 -7.09 4.00
C TYR A 8 -12.99 -6.01 5.05
N LEU A 9 -13.03 -6.37 6.34
CA LEU A 9 -12.65 -5.43 7.41
C LEU A 9 -11.19 -4.98 7.27
N LEU A 10 -10.29 -5.89 6.92
CA LEU A 10 -8.88 -5.56 6.72
C LEU A 10 -8.62 -4.72 5.46
N VAL A 11 -9.39 -4.90 4.36
CA VAL A 11 -9.30 -4.03 3.16
C VAL A 11 -9.40 -2.56 3.55
N PHE A 12 -10.38 -2.23 4.39
CA PHE A 12 -10.65 -0.84 4.73
C PHE A 12 -9.91 -0.39 6.00
N GLY A 13 -9.81 -1.27 7.00
CA GLY A 13 -9.22 -0.94 8.30
C GLY A 13 -7.70 -0.80 8.26
N LEU A 14 -7.00 -1.67 7.50
CA LEU A 14 -5.54 -1.71 7.56
C LEU A 14 -4.87 -0.46 6.95
N PRO A 15 -5.24 0.02 5.75
CA PRO A 15 -4.65 1.25 5.21
C PRO A 15 -4.86 2.45 6.13
N VAL A 16 -6.07 2.60 6.67
CA VAL A 16 -6.40 3.68 7.62
C VAL A 16 -5.57 3.55 8.90
N SER A 17 -5.42 2.34 9.44
CA SER A 17 -4.64 2.11 10.67
C SER A 17 -3.17 2.47 10.49
N ILE A 18 -2.57 2.14 9.35
CA ILE A 18 -1.18 2.51 9.02
C ILE A 18 -1.02 4.03 9.02
N LEU A 19 -1.92 4.75 8.34
CA LEU A 19 -1.88 6.21 8.27
C LEU A 19 -2.15 6.85 9.63
N LEU A 20 -3.12 6.33 10.41
CA LEU A 20 -3.42 6.84 11.75
C LEU A 20 -2.23 6.68 12.71
N VAL A 21 -1.61 5.50 12.73
CA VAL A 21 -0.41 5.26 13.57
C VAL A 21 0.72 6.20 13.15
N GLY A 22 0.95 6.34 11.83
CA GLY A 22 1.96 7.27 11.31
C GLY A 22 1.68 8.73 11.72
N GLY A 23 0.42 9.17 11.60
CA GLY A 23 -0.01 10.52 11.96
C GLY A 23 0.13 10.81 13.45
N VAL A 24 -0.22 9.85 14.31
CA VAL A 24 -0.03 9.97 15.77
C VAL A 24 1.45 10.12 16.10
N ILE A 25 2.33 9.30 15.51
CA ILE A 25 3.77 9.39 15.73
C ILE A 25 4.32 10.73 15.21
N PHE A 26 3.85 11.20 14.05
CA PHE A 26 4.25 12.49 13.49
C PHE A 26 3.89 13.66 14.40
N VAL A 27 2.67 13.68 14.95
CA VAL A 27 2.24 14.70 15.92
C VAL A 27 3.05 14.60 17.21
N ALA A 28 3.28 13.38 17.72
CA ALA A 28 4.10 13.17 18.92
C ALA A 28 5.55 13.64 18.73
N ALA A 29 6.07 13.59 17.50
CA ALA A 29 7.38 14.12 17.12
C ALA A 29 7.40 15.65 16.90
N GLY A 30 6.31 16.35 17.20
CA GLY A 30 6.18 17.81 17.05
C GLY A 30 5.65 18.28 15.69
N GLY A 31 5.24 17.34 14.83
CA GLY A 31 4.55 17.65 13.58
C GLY A 31 3.18 18.29 13.82
N LYS A 32 2.71 19.09 12.86
CA LYS A 32 1.40 19.74 12.92
C LYS A 32 0.53 19.22 11.79
N LEU A 33 -0.65 18.71 12.13
CA LEU A 33 -1.65 18.35 11.13
C LEU A 33 -2.33 19.64 10.64
N THR A 34 -2.12 19.99 9.38
CA THR A 34 -2.75 21.16 8.78
C THR A 34 -3.89 20.70 7.88
N ALA A 35 -5.13 21.00 8.28
CA ALA A 35 -6.32 20.61 7.52
C ALA A 35 -6.49 21.43 6.22
N SER A 36 -5.71 22.50 6.03
CA SER A 36 -5.89 23.46 4.92
C SER A 36 -5.73 22.85 3.53
N ASN A 37 -5.09 21.68 3.42
CA ASN A 37 -4.82 21.02 2.14
C ASN A 37 -5.60 19.71 1.98
N MET A 38 -6.48 19.35 2.92
CA MET A 38 -7.27 18.12 2.83
C MET A 38 -8.50 18.35 1.93
N PRO A 39 -8.80 17.42 1.00
CA PRO A 39 -10.07 17.45 0.27
C PRO A 39 -11.27 17.40 1.25
N PRO A 40 -12.45 17.89 0.86
CA PRO A 40 -13.64 17.73 1.68
C PRO A 40 -13.99 16.24 1.86
N VAL A 41 -14.25 15.78 3.09
CA VAL A 41 -14.45 14.35 3.36
C VAL A 41 -15.59 13.71 2.55
N TYR A 42 -16.61 14.49 2.18
CA TYR A 42 -17.73 14.00 1.37
C TYR A 42 -17.31 13.57 -0.05
N VAL A 43 -16.13 13.96 -0.54
CA VAL A 43 -15.61 13.50 -1.84
C VAL A 43 -14.93 12.12 -1.75
N LEU A 44 -14.65 11.62 -0.55
CA LEU A 44 -13.91 10.37 -0.33
C LEU A 44 -14.50 9.16 -1.08
N PRO A 45 -15.84 8.94 -1.14
CA PRO A 45 -16.39 7.83 -1.92
C PRO A 45 -16.06 7.93 -3.41
N LEU A 46 -16.11 9.15 -3.99
CA LEU A 46 -15.78 9.38 -5.39
C LEU A 46 -14.28 9.16 -5.64
N VAL A 47 -13.42 9.70 -4.77
CA VAL A 47 -11.97 9.51 -4.85
C VAL A 47 -11.62 8.02 -4.73
N PHE A 48 -12.30 7.28 -3.86
CA PHE A 48 -12.10 5.84 -3.70
C PHE A 48 -12.45 5.05 -4.96
N VAL A 49 -13.62 5.33 -5.57
CA VAL A 49 -14.03 4.68 -6.83
C VAL A 49 -13.02 4.98 -7.93
N TYR A 50 -12.65 6.26 -8.09
CA TYR A 50 -11.63 6.67 -9.05
C TYR A 50 -10.29 5.96 -8.80
N ALA A 51 -9.79 5.98 -7.56
CA ALA A 51 -8.53 5.37 -7.18
C ALA A 51 -8.52 3.85 -7.40
N THR A 52 -9.66 3.18 -7.25
CA THR A 52 -9.80 1.73 -7.45
C THR A 52 -9.80 1.35 -8.92
N VAL A 53 -10.45 2.15 -9.79
CA VAL A 53 -10.71 1.79 -11.19
C VAL A 53 -9.71 2.43 -12.16
N VAL A 54 -9.17 3.59 -11.82
CA VAL A 54 -8.32 4.41 -12.71
C VAL A 54 -7.04 4.89 -12.00
N GLY A 55 -7.11 5.23 -10.71
CA GLY A 55 -6.02 5.86 -9.96
C GLY A 55 -5.03 4.89 -9.28
N GLY A 56 -4.92 3.65 -9.75
CA GLY A 56 -3.88 2.71 -9.34
C GLY A 56 -4.41 1.33 -8.97
N GLY A 57 -5.62 1.24 -8.41
CA GLY A 57 -6.21 -0.05 -8.01
C GLY A 57 -6.30 -1.05 -9.17
N GLN A 58 -6.60 -0.60 -10.39
CA GLN A 58 -6.65 -1.43 -11.58
C GLN A 58 -5.31 -2.06 -11.98
N GLU A 59 -4.18 -1.51 -11.52
CA GLU A 59 -2.87 -2.08 -11.77
C GLU A 59 -2.73 -3.48 -11.15
N GLU A 60 -3.50 -3.77 -10.09
CA GLU A 60 -3.52 -5.07 -9.43
C GLU A 60 -3.97 -6.21 -10.35
N ILE A 61 -4.66 -5.92 -11.46
CA ILE A 61 -4.96 -6.90 -12.51
C ILE A 61 -3.65 -7.46 -13.09
N GLY A 62 -2.68 -6.59 -13.37
CA GLY A 62 -1.36 -6.98 -13.83
C GLY A 62 -0.50 -7.52 -12.69
N TRP A 63 -0.41 -6.78 -11.58
CA TRP A 63 0.49 -7.14 -10.49
C TRP A 63 0.09 -8.41 -9.75
N ARG A 64 -1.17 -8.55 -9.33
CA ARG A 64 -1.67 -9.70 -8.54
C ARG A 64 -2.32 -10.75 -9.43
N GLY A 65 -2.96 -10.34 -10.51
CA GLY A 65 -3.58 -11.26 -11.46
C GLY A 65 -2.59 -11.99 -12.35
N VAL A 66 -1.44 -11.39 -12.69
CA VAL A 66 -0.46 -11.97 -13.63
C VAL A 66 0.92 -12.11 -13.03
N ALA A 67 1.58 -11.03 -12.63
CA ALA A 67 2.99 -11.03 -12.26
C ALA A 67 3.27 -11.84 -10.99
N GLN A 68 2.46 -11.63 -9.93
CA GLN A 68 2.62 -12.30 -8.64
C GLN A 68 2.59 -13.84 -8.77
N PRO A 69 1.57 -14.48 -9.38
CA PRO A 69 1.56 -15.93 -9.61
C PRO A 69 2.79 -16.47 -10.34
N LEU A 70 3.36 -15.72 -11.28
CA LEU A 70 4.52 -16.15 -12.07
C LEU A 70 5.81 -16.17 -11.25
N VAL A 71 6.00 -15.20 -10.35
CA VAL A 71 7.24 -15.09 -9.56
C VAL A 71 7.14 -15.83 -8.21
N GLU A 72 5.93 -16.03 -7.70
CA GLU A 72 5.69 -16.62 -6.38
C GLU A 72 6.19 -18.06 -6.27
N GLY A 73 6.12 -18.85 -7.35
CA GLY A 73 6.64 -20.23 -7.35
C GLY A 73 8.14 -20.32 -7.06
N ARG A 74 8.91 -19.28 -7.41
CA ARG A 74 10.36 -19.21 -7.18
C ARG A 74 10.73 -18.50 -5.89
N TYR A 75 10.02 -17.44 -5.54
CA TYR A 75 10.40 -16.53 -4.45
C TYR A 75 9.47 -16.60 -3.22
N GLY A 76 8.42 -17.43 -3.26
CA GLY A 76 7.35 -17.46 -2.26
C GLY A 76 6.49 -16.20 -2.27
N VAL A 77 5.48 -16.14 -1.38
CA VAL A 77 4.53 -15.02 -1.30
C VAL A 77 5.24 -13.69 -1.08
N PHE A 78 6.05 -13.60 -0.02
CA PHE A 78 6.72 -12.35 0.37
C PHE A 78 7.85 -11.96 -0.58
N GLY A 79 8.68 -12.91 -1.02
CA GLY A 79 9.74 -12.64 -1.98
C GLY A 79 9.18 -12.26 -3.35
N GLY A 80 8.11 -12.93 -3.80
CA GLY A 80 7.37 -12.57 -5.00
C GLY A 80 6.79 -11.16 -4.91
N GLY A 81 6.20 -10.81 -3.76
CA GLY A 81 5.70 -9.45 -3.50
C GLY A 81 6.79 -8.38 -3.55
N ALA A 82 8.00 -8.69 -3.06
CA ALA A 82 9.14 -7.79 -3.13
C ALA A 82 9.63 -7.61 -4.58
N VAL A 83 9.73 -8.69 -5.35
CA VAL A 83 10.09 -8.65 -6.78
C VAL A 83 9.09 -7.79 -7.55
N VAL A 84 7.79 -8.06 -7.40
CA VAL A 84 6.71 -7.25 -8.00
C VAL A 84 6.84 -5.80 -7.57
N GLY A 85 7.13 -5.53 -6.29
CA GLY A 85 7.31 -4.18 -5.76
C GLY A 85 8.46 -3.42 -6.41
N ILE A 86 9.59 -4.07 -6.68
CA ILE A 86 10.73 -3.45 -7.36
C ILE A 86 10.34 -3.06 -8.79
N PHE A 87 9.70 -3.97 -9.54
CA PHE A 87 9.19 -3.65 -10.88
C PHE A 87 8.14 -2.55 -10.85
N TRP A 88 7.34 -2.50 -9.79
CA TRP A 88 6.33 -1.48 -9.61
C TRP A 88 6.95 -0.10 -9.35
N VAL A 89 8.08 -0.01 -8.64
CA VAL A 89 8.85 1.24 -8.53
C VAL A 89 9.39 1.68 -9.89
N LEU A 90 9.93 0.74 -10.67
CA LEU A 90 10.44 1.04 -12.02
C LEU A 90 9.32 1.49 -12.97
N TRP A 91 8.13 0.90 -12.86
CA TRP A 91 6.94 1.32 -13.59
C TRP A 91 6.58 2.79 -13.35
N HIS A 92 6.82 3.28 -12.13
CA HIS A 92 6.57 4.68 -11.76
C HIS A 92 7.69 5.64 -12.14
N PHE A 93 8.83 5.16 -12.65
CA PHE A 93 9.98 6.01 -12.95
C PHE A 93 9.67 7.17 -13.91
N PRO A 94 8.92 7.00 -15.03
CA PRO A 94 8.57 8.12 -15.90
C PRO A 94 7.77 9.22 -15.20
N LEU A 95 6.92 8.83 -14.25
CA LEU A 95 6.07 9.72 -13.49
C LEU A 95 6.84 10.40 -12.33
N LEU A 96 7.81 9.72 -11.72
CA LEU A 96 8.76 10.32 -10.76
C LEU A 96 9.71 11.33 -11.42
N ALA A 97 10.03 11.14 -12.70
CA ALA A 97 10.88 12.04 -13.47
C ALA A 97 10.11 13.22 -14.09
N SER A 98 8.78 13.26 -13.95
CA SER A 98 7.93 14.31 -14.50
C SER A 98 7.89 15.54 -13.57
N SER A 99 8.13 16.73 -14.13
CA SER A 99 7.98 18.02 -13.44
C SER A 99 6.55 18.59 -13.50
N THR A 100 5.61 17.91 -14.17
CA THR A 100 4.24 18.39 -14.36
C THR A 100 3.21 17.65 -13.52
N LEU A 101 3.64 16.61 -12.78
CA LEU A 101 2.77 15.75 -11.99
C LEU A 101 3.02 15.93 -10.49
N PRO A 102 2.02 15.63 -9.63
CA PRO A 102 2.11 15.83 -8.17
C PRO A 102 3.20 15.01 -7.45
N PHE A 103 4.02 14.27 -8.20
CA PHE A 103 5.12 13.46 -7.69
C PHE A 103 6.45 14.20 -7.62
N GLU A 104 6.55 15.41 -8.18
CA GLU A 104 7.78 16.22 -8.20
C GLU A 104 8.39 16.44 -6.81
N SER A 105 7.54 16.58 -5.77
CA SER A 105 7.98 16.76 -4.38
C SER A 105 8.20 15.46 -3.61
N THR A 106 7.99 14.31 -4.25
CA THR A 106 8.11 13.00 -3.60
C THR A 106 9.56 12.54 -3.62
N ASN A 107 10.15 12.33 -2.44
CA ASN A 107 11.47 11.72 -2.34
C ASN A 107 11.45 10.30 -2.96
N PRO A 108 12.19 10.03 -4.06
CA PRO A 108 12.11 8.76 -4.78
C PRO A 108 12.53 7.55 -3.93
N VAL A 109 13.44 7.75 -2.97
CA VAL A 109 13.87 6.70 -2.05
C VAL A 109 12.74 6.33 -1.09
N VAL A 110 12.11 7.32 -0.47
CA VAL A 110 10.98 7.11 0.45
C VAL A 110 9.83 6.41 -0.30
N PHE A 111 9.51 6.88 -1.51
CA PHE A 111 8.52 6.25 -2.37
C PHE A 111 8.89 4.79 -2.71
N GLY A 112 10.13 4.54 -3.13
CA GLY A 112 10.59 3.20 -3.50
C GLY A 112 10.43 2.19 -2.37
N PHE A 113 10.90 2.54 -1.17
CA PHE A 113 10.76 1.69 0.02
C PHE A 113 9.30 1.51 0.45
N GLN A 114 8.48 2.55 0.33
CA GLN A 114 7.04 2.47 0.59
C GLN A 114 6.36 1.47 -0.36
N THR A 115 6.58 1.63 -1.66
CA THR A 115 5.96 0.83 -2.73
C THR A 115 6.34 -0.63 -2.62
N VAL A 116 7.62 -0.95 -2.36
CA VAL A 116 8.04 -2.34 -2.12
C VAL A 116 7.36 -2.93 -0.88
N GLY A 117 7.34 -2.20 0.24
CA GLY A 117 6.71 -2.68 1.48
C GLY A 117 5.21 -2.94 1.31
N ILE A 118 4.48 -2.02 0.66
CA ILE A 118 3.06 -2.20 0.33
C ILE A 118 2.86 -3.36 -0.64
N SER A 119 3.76 -3.54 -1.60
CA SER A 119 3.66 -4.65 -2.54
C SER A 119 3.76 -6.01 -1.82
N VAL A 120 4.67 -6.13 -0.85
CA VAL A 120 4.79 -7.33 0.00
C VAL A 120 3.51 -7.58 0.81
N LEU A 121 2.93 -6.54 1.41
CA LEU A 121 1.66 -6.67 2.16
C LEU A 121 0.49 -7.06 1.25
N LEU A 122 0.39 -6.48 0.05
CA LEU A 122 -0.61 -6.83 -0.94
C LEU A 122 -0.45 -8.27 -1.45
N ALA A 123 0.78 -8.75 -1.62
CA ALA A 123 1.04 -10.15 -1.99
C ALA A 123 0.56 -11.12 -0.90
N TRP A 124 0.85 -10.82 0.37
CA TRP A 124 0.32 -11.57 1.50
C TRP A 124 -1.21 -11.50 1.55
N PHE A 125 -1.79 -10.32 1.42
CA PHE A 125 -3.23 -10.13 1.46
C PHE A 125 -3.94 -10.89 0.33
N TYR A 126 -3.37 -10.87 -0.88
CA TYR A 126 -3.83 -11.65 -2.02
C TYR A 126 -3.82 -13.17 -1.73
N ASP A 127 -2.72 -13.69 -1.17
CA ASP A 127 -2.63 -15.10 -0.76
C ASP A 127 -3.70 -15.48 0.28
N GLN A 128 -3.93 -14.61 1.27
CA GLN A 128 -4.91 -14.87 2.33
C GLN A 128 -6.38 -14.72 1.91
N THR A 129 -6.65 -14.12 0.76
CA THR A 129 -8.00 -13.83 0.24
C THR A 129 -8.40 -14.74 -0.92
N GLU A 130 -7.89 -15.98 -0.92
CA GLU A 130 -8.15 -16.95 -2.00
C GLU A 130 -7.75 -16.38 -3.38
N ARG A 131 -6.68 -15.58 -3.43
CA ARG A 131 -6.17 -14.93 -4.64
C ARG A 131 -7.19 -13.96 -5.28
N SER A 132 -7.91 -13.19 -4.47
CA SER A 132 -8.88 -12.20 -4.95
C SER A 132 -8.18 -10.92 -5.47
N VAL A 133 -8.11 -10.78 -6.79
CA VAL A 133 -7.62 -9.53 -7.42
C VAL A 133 -8.51 -8.34 -7.05
N ILE A 134 -9.83 -8.53 -7.02
CA ILE A 134 -10.78 -7.45 -6.69
C ILE A 134 -10.50 -6.88 -5.29
N LEU A 135 -10.24 -7.72 -4.29
CA LEU A 135 -9.92 -7.21 -2.95
C LEU A 135 -8.55 -6.51 -2.90
N ALA A 136 -7.57 -6.95 -3.70
CA ALA A 136 -6.31 -6.22 -3.86
C ALA A 136 -6.54 -4.83 -4.50
N MET A 137 -7.37 -4.75 -5.55
CA MET A 137 -7.75 -3.49 -6.19
C MET A 137 -8.41 -2.54 -5.19
N LEU A 138 -9.35 -3.04 -4.38
CA LEU A 138 -10.05 -2.26 -3.35
C LEU A 138 -9.08 -1.80 -2.26
N PHE A 139 -8.17 -2.65 -1.79
CA PHE A 139 -7.16 -2.27 -0.80
C PHE A 139 -6.27 -1.15 -1.33
N HIS A 140 -5.75 -1.31 -2.54
CA HIS A 140 -4.85 -0.34 -3.16
C HIS A 140 -5.59 0.98 -3.45
N GLY A 141 -6.77 0.93 -4.06
CA GLY A 141 -7.60 2.11 -4.29
C GLY A 141 -7.97 2.83 -3.00
N TRP A 142 -8.34 2.10 -1.94
CA TRP A 142 -8.65 2.68 -0.64
C TRP A 142 -7.44 3.34 0.01
N ARG A 143 -6.28 2.69 -0.06
CA ARG A 143 -5.01 3.28 0.39
C ARG A 143 -4.73 4.60 -0.32
N ASN A 144 -4.79 4.63 -1.65
CA ASN A 144 -4.54 5.86 -2.42
C ASN A 144 -5.56 6.96 -2.08
N ALA A 145 -6.83 6.60 -1.93
CA ALA A 145 -7.88 7.55 -1.56
C ALA A 145 -7.69 8.15 -0.16
N THR A 146 -7.28 7.34 0.82
CA THR A 146 -6.99 7.82 2.18
C THR A 146 -5.67 8.58 2.28
N GLU A 147 -4.67 8.27 1.44
CA GLU A 147 -3.40 9.00 1.38
C GLU A 147 -3.59 10.44 0.91
N ALA A 148 -4.63 10.74 0.13
CA ALA A 148 -5.01 12.12 -0.24
C ALA A 148 -5.38 12.99 0.97
N PHE A 149 -5.67 12.38 2.13
CA PHE A 149 -5.98 13.05 3.39
C PHE A 149 -4.80 13.00 4.38
N TYR A 150 -3.62 12.53 3.96
CA TYR A 150 -2.45 12.40 4.80
C TYR A 150 -1.45 13.56 4.56
N PRO A 151 -0.74 14.03 5.59
CA PRO A 151 0.21 15.15 5.45
C PRO A 151 1.30 14.84 4.39
N PRO A 152 1.58 15.74 3.43
CA PRO A 152 2.54 15.50 2.35
C PRO A 152 4.01 15.59 2.79
N GLU A 153 4.28 16.01 4.02
CA GLU A 153 5.61 16.25 4.57
C GLU A 153 6.46 14.97 4.53
N THR A 154 7.72 15.13 4.11
CA THR A 154 8.69 14.03 4.02
C THR A 154 8.83 13.27 5.34
N LEU A 155 8.80 13.96 6.49
CA LEU A 155 8.87 13.31 7.80
C LEU A 155 7.65 12.42 8.07
N ALA A 156 6.44 12.92 7.84
CA ALA A 156 5.20 12.17 8.03
C ALA A 156 5.16 10.91 7.14
N ARG A 157 5.58 11.04 5.87
CA ARG A 157 5.70 9.91 4.93
C ARG A 157 6.77 8.91 5.36
N SER A 158 7.93 9.38 5.80
CA SER A 158 9.03 8.50 6.26
C SER A 158 8.62 7.67 7.47
N ILE A 159 7.85 8.26 8.40
CA ILE A 159 7.27 7.53 9.53
C ILE A 159 6.32 6.42 9.05
N VAL A 160 5.44 6.72 8.09
CA VAL A 160 4.54 5.71 7.49
C VAL A 160 5.33 4.57 6.85
N VAL A 161 6.44 4.86 6.16
CA VAL A 161 7.33 3.82 5.61
C VAL A 161 7.84 2.91 6.72
N VAL A 162 8.30 3.46 7.85
CA VAL A 162 8.74 2.67 8.99
C VAL A 162 7.62 1.80 9.54
N VAL A 163 6.40 2.35 9.70
CA VAL A 163 5.22 1.59 10.15
C VAL A 163 4.90 0.43 9.20
N ILE A 164 4.95 0.67 7.89
CA ILE A 164 4.73 -0.37 6.86
C ILE A 164 5.77 -1.48 7.01
N TRP A 165 7.06 -1.15 7.15
CA TRP A 165 8.11 -2.17 7.26
C TRP A 165 8.07 -2.94 8.57
N ILE A 166 7.70 -2.31 9.68
CA ILE A 166 7.40 -3.02 10.94
C ILE A 166 6.27 -4.03 10.71
N LEU A 167 5.18 -3.60 10.06
CA LEU A 167 4.06 -4.48 9.75
C LEU A 167 4.47 -5.64 8.83
N VAL A 168 5.27 -5.38 7.79
CA VAL A 168 5.84 -6.42 6.92
C VAL A 168 6.60 -7.45 7.76
N VAL A 169 7.50 -7.02 8.64
CA VAL A 169 8.28 -7.92 9.51
C VAL A 169 7.36 -8.73 10.42
N VAL A 170 6.37 -8.10 11.04
CA VAL A 170 5.39 -8.77 11.91
C VAL A 170 4.62 -9.84 11.15
N VAL A 171 4.08 -9.51 9.97
CA VAL A 171 3.30 -10.43 9.15
C VAL A 171 4.16 -11.60 8.63
N VAL A 172 5.37 -11.32 8.14
CA VAL A 172 6.32 -12.34 7.68
C VAL A 172 6.64 -13.31 8.81
N ASN A 173 6.95 -12.80 10.00
CA ASN A 173 7.28 -13.64 11.15
C ASN A 173 6.07 -14.44 11.66
N ALA A 174 4.88 -13.85 11.66
CA ALA A 174 3.65 -14.54 12.05
C ALA A 174 3.35 -15.70 11.09
N GLU A 175 3.50 -15.51 9.78
CA GLU A 175 3.28 -16.56 8.78
C GLU A 175 4.36 -17.66 8.82
N ARG A 176 5.64 -17.30 9.05
CA ARG A 176 6.70 -18.30 9.27
C ARG A 176 6.38 -19.21 10.46
N ARG A 177 5.93 -18.62 11.58
CA ARG A 177 5.48 -19.38 12.76
C ARG A 177 4.27 -20.25 12.47
N ARG A 178 3.29 -19.75 11.69
CA ARG A 178 2.09 -20.50 11.29
C ARG A 178 2.40 -21.72 10.42
N THR A 179 3.37 -21.58 9.52
CA THR A 179 3.71 -22.61 8.51
C THR A 179 4.83 -23.54 8.92
N GLY A 180 5.47 -23.32 10.08
CA GLY A 180 6.55 -24.16 10.59
C GLY A 180 7.86 -24.06 9.81
N ARG A 181 8.00 -23.10 8.89
CA ARG A 181 9.25 -22.83 8.16
C ARG A 181 10.07 -21.81 8.97
N THR A 182 10.96 -22.32 9.82
CA THR A 182 12.01 -21.55 10.50
C THR A 182 13.15 -21.22 9.56
#